data_AF-A0A9X4S5X8-F1
#
_entry.id   AF-A0A9X4S5X8-F1
#
_cell.length_a   1.000
_cell.length_b   1.000
_cell.length_c   1.000
_cell.angle_alpha   90.00
_cell.angle_beta   90.00
_cell.angle_gamma   90.00
#
_symmetry.space_group_name_H-M   'P 1'
#
loop_
_entity.id
_entity.type
_entity.pdbx_description
1 polymer ?
#
loop_
_entity_poly.entity_id
_entity_poly.type
_entity_poly.pdbx_seq_one_letter_code
_entity_poly.pdbx_strand_id
1 'polypeptide(L)'
;MEKQYELISRLYPITSNQSSIFSNLELWIELFAEKQLCAYNPQTGEVTLIRKEQRKFDQLIKQILKPLNPKDLETTSTIKPMEILTQTLEHLEKLLIEQFPENSPIEFGSFGLEGLLPITEMHSVQQKHSDLIVQNVKEMFDELLEEDFDFPDWRN
;
A
#
# COMPACT_ATOMS: atom_id res chain seq x y z
N MET A 1 -3.58 0.82 -24.98
CA MET A 1 -3.09 -0.10 -23.95
C MET A 1 -3.63 0.40 -22.64
N GLU A 2 -4.53 -0.36 -22.02
CA GLU A 2 -4.94 -0.07 -20.64
C GLU A 2 -3.72 -0.17 -19.72
N LYS A 3 -3.61 0.79 -18.80
CA LYS A 3 -2.55 0.76 -17.80
C LYS A 3 -2.87 -0.35 -16.81
N GLN A 4 -2.04 -1.39 -16.78
CA GLN A 4 -2.14 -2.44 -15.77
C GLN A 4 -1.43 -1.96 -14.50
N TYR A 5 -2.17 -1.96 -13.39
CA TYR A 5 -1.69 -1.60 -12.07
C TYR A 5 -1.52 -2.84 -11.20
N GLU A 6 -0.65 -2.74 -10.21
CA GLU A 6 -0.42 -3.73 -9.17
C GLU A 6 -0.64 -3.12 -7.79
N LEU A 7 -1.22 -3.92 -6.88
CA LEU A 7 -1.34 -3.56 -5.48
C LEU A 7 -0.01 -3.78 -4.76
N ILE A 8 0.45 -2.77 -4.05
CA ILE A 8 1.64 -2.80 -3.20
C ILE A 8 1.21 -2.49 -1.77
N SER A 9 1.33 -3.46 -0.88
CA SER A 9 1.03 -3.30 0.55
C SER A 9 2.32 -3.32 1.36
N ARG A 10 2.48 -2.37 2.28
CA ARG A 10 3.69 -2.20 3.11
C ARG A 10 3.33 -1.97 4.56
N LEU A 11 4.18 -2.50 5.44
CA LEU A 11 4.13 -2.26 6.89
C LEU A 11 5.36 -1.45 7.30
N TYR A 12 5.14 -0.44 8.14
CA TYR A 12 6.16 0.42 8.70
C TYR A 12 6.00 0.49 10.22
N PRO A 13 7.02 0.17 11.02
CA PRO A 13 6.92 0.37 12.47
C PRO A 13 6.74 1.86 12.77
N ILE A 14 5.78 2.20 13.62
CA ILE A 14 5.51 3.59 14.04
C ILE A 14 6.74 4.20 14.74
N THR A 15 7.50 3.36 15.45
CA THR A 15 8.72 3.75 16.15
C THR A 15 9.70 2.60 16.15
N SER A 16 11.00 2.92 16.10
CA SER A 16 12.07 1.94 16.26
C SER A 16 12.41 1.68 17.73
N ASN A 17 11.83 2.43 18.67
CA ASN A 17 12.08 2.25 20.10
C ASN A 17 11.07 1.28 20.74
N GLN A 18 11.58 0.13 21.18
CA GLN A 18 10.80 -0.89 21.88
C GLN A 18 10.21 -0.43 23.23
N SER A 19 10.78 0.61 23.85
CA SER A 19 10.25 1.18 25.10
C SER A 19 9.17 2.24 24.89
N SER A 20 8.86 2.59 23.63
CA SER A 20 7.78 3.54 23.31
C SER A 20 6.42 2.92 23.54
N ILE A 21 5.42 3.74 23.87
CA ILE A 21 4.01 3.32 23.95
C ILE A 21 3.45 2.82 22.60
N PHE A 22 4.14 3.14 21.49
CA PHE A 22 3.77 2.74 20.13
C PHE A 22 4.62 1.59 19.58
N SER A 23 5.43 0.92 20.42
CA SER A 23 6.41 -0.07 19.98
C SER A 23 5.84 -1.29 19.25
N ASN A 24 4.57 -1.60 19.49
CA ASN A 24 3.85 -2.71 18.84
C ASN A 24 2.87 -2.24 17.75
N LEU A 25 2.91 -0.96 17.37
CA LEU A 25 2.06 -0.44 16.31
C LEU A 25 2.84 -0.35 15.00
N GLU A 26 2.22 -0.90 13.96
CA GLU A 26 2.69 -0.76 12.59
C GLU A 26 1.69 0.05 11.77
N LEU A 27 2.22 0.87 10.88
CA LEU A 27 1.50 1.61 9.86
C LEU A 27 1.45 0.74 8.60
N TRP A 28 0.25 0.35 8.21
CA TRP A 28 -0.02 -0.30 6.94
C TRP A 28 -0.37 0.73 5.88
N ILE A 29 0.23 0.64 4.70
CA ILE A 29 -0.05 1.51 3.55
C ILE A 29 -0.18 0.68 2.28
N GLU A 30 -1.19 1.01 1.48
CA GLU A 30 -1.44 0.47 0.15
C GLU A 30 -1.29 1.51 -0.95
N LEU A 31 -0.65 1.09 -2.04
CA LEU A 31 -0.51 1.86 -3.26
C LEU A 31 -0.91 0.98 -4.45
N PHE A 32 -1.45 1.62 -5.49
CA PHE A 32 -1.60 1.00 -6.80
C PHE A 32 -0.58 1.60 -7.75
N ALA A 33 0.35 0.81 -8.28
CA ALA A 33 1.39 1.30 -9.17
C ALA A 33 1.32 0.64 -10.54
N GLU A 34 1.58 1.40 -11.61
CA GLU A 34 1.71 0.83 -12.95
C GLU A 34 2.77 -0.28 -12.96
N LYS A 35 2.53 -1.39 -13.66
CA LYS A 35 3.43 -2.56 -13.71
C LYS A 35 4.90 -2.22 -13.99
N GLN A 36 5.17 -1.19 -14.80
CA GLN A 36 6.53 -0.74 -15.14
C GLN A 36 7.30 -0.09 -13.97
N LEU A 37 6.59 0.33 -12.93
CA LEU A 37 7.13 0.87 -11.69
C LEU A 37 7.19 -0.18 -10.57
N CYS A 38 6.86 -1.43 -10.89
CA CYS A 38 6.86 -2.54 -9.95
C CYS A 38 8.09 -3.46 -10.13
N ALA A 39 8.51 -4.08 -9.03
CA ALA A 39 9.50 -5.13 -8.96
C ALA A 39 8.93 -6.29 -8.15
N TYR A 40 9.19 -7.51 -8.63
CA TYR A 40 8.60 -8.73 -8.07
C TYR A 40 9.69 -9.55 -7.37
N ASN A 41 9.39 -10.00 -6.17
CA ASN A 41 10.23 -10.99 -5.50
C ASN A 41 9.75 -12.40 -5.89
N PRO A 42 10.54 -13.17 -6.67
CA PRO A 42 10.12 -14.49 -7.12
C PRO A 42 10.05 -15.53 -5.99
N GLN A 43 10.66 -15.27 -4.82
CA GLN A 43 10.64 -16.19 -3.69
C GLN A 43 9.39 -16.02 -2.81
N THR A 44 8.93 -14.78 -2.64
CA THR A 44 7.80 -14.44 -1.76
C THR A 44 6.52 -14.13 -2.52
N GLY A 45 6.61 -13.90 -3.84
CA GLY A 45 5.50 -13.40 -4.65
C GLY A 45 5.16 -11.92 -4.38
N GLU A 46 5.91 -11.24 -3.51
CA GLU A 46 5.62 -9.86 -3.14
C GLU A 46 5.89 -8.90 -4.28
N VAL A 47 4.93 -8.00 -4.50
CA VAL A 47 5.06 -6.87 -5.42
C VAL A 47 5.52 -5.64 -4.64
N THR A 48 6.50 -4.94 -5.21
CA THR A 48 7.15 -3.79 -4.58
C THR A 48 7.37 -2.69 -5.61
N LEU A 49 7.62 -1.46 -5.18
CA LEU A 49 8.06 -0.43 -6.11
C LEU A 49 9.49 -0.72 -6.57
N ILE A 50 9.83 -0.31 -7.80
CA ILE A 50 11.22 -0.31 -8.25
C ILE A 50 12.10 0.48 -7.27
N ARG A 51 13.36 0.06 -7.13
CA ARG A 51 14.28 0.53 -6.08
C ARG A 51 14.35 2.05 -5.92
N LYS A 52 14.25 2.81 -7.01
CA LYS A 52 14.29 4.28 -7.00
C LYS A 52 13.04 4.87 -6.33
N GLU A 53 11.86 4.42 -6.73
CA GLU A 53 10.59 4.92 -6.20
C GLU A 53 10.35 4.40 -4.77
N GLN A 54 10.69 3.13 -4.50
CA GLN A 54 10.65 2.56 -3.14
C GLN A 54 11.49 3.39 -2.16
N ARG A 55 12.70 3.79 -2.53
CA ARG A 55 13.56 4.61 -1.66
C ARG A 55 12.97 5.97 -1.33
N LYS A 56 12.35 6.63 -2.31
CA LYS A 56 11.69 7.93 -2.07
C LYS A 56 10.51 7.75 -1.13
N PHE A 57 9.70 6.73 -1.38
CA PHE A 57 8.55 6.40 -0.56
C PHE A 57 8.97 6.08 0.89
N ASP A 58 9.94 5.19 1.08
CA ASP A 58 10.46 4.86 2.42
C ASP A 58 11.03 6.09 3.14
N GLN A 59 11.70 7.00 2.42
CA GLN A 59 12.22 8.24 2.98
C GLN A 59 11.10 9.18 3.42
N LEU A 60 10.05 9.33 2.61
CA LEU A 60 8.86 10.10 2.94
C LEU A 60 8.23 9.59 4.25
N ILE A 61 7.92 8.30 4.32
CA ILE A 61 7.29 7.70 5.50
C ILE A 61 8.17 7.88 6.75
N LYS A 62 9.48 7.61 6.64
CA LYS A 62 10.42 7.80 7.76
C LYS A 62 10.51 9.24 8.24
N GLN A 63 10.45 10.21 7.34
CA GLN A 63 10.46 11.63 7.70
C GLN A 63 9.20 12.02 8.45
N ILE A 64 8.04 11.55 7.98
CA ILE A 64 6.74 11.86 8.59
C ILE A 64 6.61 11.21 9.96
N LEU A 65 7.06 9.96 10.14
CA LEU A 65 6.99 9.25 11.43
C LEU A 65 8.04 9.74 12.45
N LYS A 66 8.98 10.60 12.04
CA LYS A 66 10.06 11.08 12.92
C LYS A 66 9.57 11.67 14.26
N PRO A 67 8.51 12.49 14.34
CA PRO A 67 8.01 13.07 15.59
C PRO A 67 7.53 12.04 16.62
N LEU A 68 7.25 10.80 16.20
CA LEU A 68 6.84 9.70 17.07
C LEU A 68 8.02 8.98 17.73
N ASN A 69 9.26 9.46 17.49
CA ASN A 69 10.41 8.97 18.21
C ASN A 69 10.47 9.55 19.64
N PRO A 70 10.72 8.72 20.66
CA PRO A 70 10.61 9.12 22.05
C PRO A 70 11.52 10.27 22.49
N LYS A 71 12.71 10.45 21.86
CA LYS A 71 13.55 11.63 22.12
C LYS A 71 12.85 12.95 21.81
N ASP A 72 11.95 12.93 20.82
CA ASP A 72 11.17 14.08 20.38
C ASP A 72 9.84 14.20 21.16
N LEU A 73 9.29 13.07 21.65
CA LEU A 73 8.09 13.03 22.52
C LEU A 73 8.37 13.50 23.95
N GLU A 74 9.53 13.18 24.52
CA GLU A 74 9.91 13.57 25.89
C GLU A 74 10.25 15.08 26.01
N THR A 75 10.62 15.73 24.90
CA THR A 75 10.95 17.16 24.85
C THR A 75 9.74 18.08 24.65
N THR A 76 8.61 17.55 24.20
CA THR A 76 7.35 18.29 23.97
C THR A 76 6.31 17.99 25.06
N SER A 77 6.64 18.34 26.31
CA SER A 77 5.93 17.94 27.53
C SER A 77 4.50 18.49 27.76
N THR A 78 3.83 19.02 26.72
CA THR A 78 2.46 19.55 26.81
C THR A 78 1.43 18.80 25.95
N ILE A 79 1.85 18.09 24.90
CA ILE A 79 0.93 17.42 23.97
C ILE A 79 0.87 15.93 24.31
N LYS A 80 -0.33 15.36 24.37
CA LYS A 80 -0.50 13.93 24.65
C LYS A 80 0.06 13.10 23.48
N PRO A 81 0.78 11.99 23.73
CA PRO A 81 1.33 11.18 22.65
C PRO A 81 0.32 10.75 21.57
N MET A 82 -0.93 10.45 21.96
CA MET A 82 -2.01 10.12 21.02
C MET A 82 -2.40 11.28 20.10
N GLU A 83 -2.30 12.52 20.58
CA GLU A 83 -2.57 13.71 19.78
C GLU A 83 -1.47 13.92 18.74
N ILE A 84 -0.21 13.65 19.11
CA ILE A 84 0.94 13.66 18.18
C ILE A 84 0.77 12.57 17.11
N LEU A 85 0.35 11.37 17.50
CA LEU A 85 0.02 10.29 16.56
C LEU A 85 -1.06 10.73 15.58
N THR A 86 -2.17 11.27 16.08
CA THR A 86 -3.30 11.73 15.25
C THR A 86 -2.84 12.80 14.25
N GLN A 87 -2.13 13.83 14.71
CA GLN A 87 -1.61 14.89 13.83
C GLN A 87 -0.62 14.36 12.79
N THR A 88 0.21 13.38 13.18
CA THR A 88 1.17 12.75 12.27
C THR A 88 0.44 11.98 11.17
N LEU A 89 -0.62 11.24 11.51
CA LEU A 89 -1.41 10.47 10.54
C LEU A 89 -2.25 11.37 9.63
N GLU A 90 -2.85 12.45 10.15
CA GLU A 90 -3.52 13.47 9.33
C GLU A 90 -2.55 14.18 8.36
N HIS A 91 -1.31 14.41 8.81
CA HIS A 91 -0.28 14.97 7.93
C HIS A 91 0.16 13.97 6.85
N LEU A 92 0.32 12.70 7.24
CA LEU A 92 0.63 11.62 6.32
C LEU A 92 -0.43 11.50 5.23
N GLU A 93 -1.70 11.46 5.62
CA GLU A 93 -2.85 11.38 4.71
C GLU A 93 -2.77 12.43 3.60
N LYS A 94 -2.64 13.71 4.01
CA LYS A 94 -2.58 14.84 3.07
C LYS A 94 -1.42 14.70 2.09
N LEU A 95 -0.23 14.31 2.61
CA LEU A 95 0.96 14.14 1.78
C LEU A 95 0.84 12.97 0.81
N LEU A 96 0.24 11.85 1.22
CA LEU A 96 0.04 10.69 0.35
C LEU A 96 -0.95 11.02 -0.78
N ILE A 97 -2.06 11.68 -0.47
CA ILE A 97 -3.05 12.10 -1.47
C ILE A 97 -2.43 13.12 -2.46
N GLU A 98 -1.61 14.04 -1.97
CA GLU A 98 -0.94 15.04 -2.81
C GLU A 98 0.14 14.44 -3.71
N GLN A 99 0.96 13.52 -3.19
CA GLN A 99 2.07 12.93 -3.95
C GLN A 99 1.66 11.79 -4.87
N PHE A 100 0.58 11.08 -4.53
CA PHE A 100 0.08 9.90 -5.24
C PHE A 100 -1.41 10.06 -5.60
N PRO A 101 -1.78 11.11 -6.35
CA PRO A 101 -3.16 11.39 -6.68
C PRO A 101 -3.73 10.34 -7.65
N GLU A 102 -5.05 10.30 -7.75
CA GLU A 102 -5.77 9.49 -8.73
C GLU A 102 -5.28 9.74 -10.17
N ASN A 103 -5.23 8.69 -10.99
CA ASN A 103 -4.77 8.69 -12.38
C ASN A 103 -3.28 9.01 -12.60
N SER A 104 -2.49 8.99 -11.53
CA SER A 104 -1.04 9.05 -11.63
C SER A 104 -0.42 7.64 -11.80
N PRO A 105 0.87 7.54 -12.14
CA PRO A 105 1.54 6.24 -12.27
C PRO A 105 1.63 5.43 -10.97
N ILE A 106 1.49 6.10 -9.81
CA ILE A 106 1.42 5.49 -8.48
C ILE A 106 0.29 6.20 -7.73
N GLU A 107 -0.82 5.50 -7.52
CA GLU A 107 -2.01 6.02 -6.85
C GLU A 107 -2.04 5.56 -5.38
N PHE A 108 -2.40 6.46 -4.47
CA PHE A 108 -2.64 6.11 -3.07
C PHE A 108 -3.96 5.32 -2.94
N GLY A 109 -3.90 4.15 -2.31
CA GLY A 109 -5.06 3.30 -2.06
C GLY A 109 -5.66 3.53 -0.68
N SER A 110 -4.93 3.13 0.35
CA SER A 110 -5.39 3.20 1.74
C SER A 110 -4.21 3.23 2.72
N PHE A 111 -4.44 3.68 3.95
CA PHE A 111 -3.53 3.40 5.06
C PHE A 111 -4.28 3.22 6.36
N GLY A 112 -3.65 2.53 7.31
CA GLY A 112 -4.20 2.28 8.64
C GLY A 112 -3.12 1.83 9.60
N LEU A 113 -3.54 1.54 10.83
CA LEU A 113 -2.67 0.89 11.81
C LEU A 113 -2.99 -0.60 11.79
N GLU A 114 -1.95 -1.43 11.81
CA GLU A 114 -2.10 -2.89 11.81
C GLU A 114 -3.01 -3.34 12.97
N GLY A 115 -4.00 -4.19 12.67
CA GLY A 115 -5.00 -4.66 13.64
C GLY A 115 -6.13 -3.68 13.91
N LEU A 116 -6.16 -2.51 13.26
CA LEU A 116 -7.24 -1.53 13.29
C LEU A 116 -7.86 -1.34 11.90
N LEU A 117 -9.07 -0.77 11.86
CA LEU A 117 -9.71 -0.38 10.60
C LEU A 117 -8.85 0.65 9.84
N PRO A 118 -8.95 0.70 8.50
CA PRO A 118 -8.29 1.74 7.71
C PRO A 118 -8.66 3.12 8.27
N ILE A 119 -7.65 3.97 8.41
CA ILE A 119 -7.84 5.34 8.89
C ILE A 119 -8.30 6.22 7.71
N THR A 120 -7.70 5.98 6.54
CA THR A 120 -8.09 6.62 5.29
C THR A 120 -8.14 5.59 4.18
N GLU A 121 -9.18 5.70 3.35
CA GLU A 121 -9.36 4.89 2.15
C GLU A 121 -9.82 5.78 0.99
N MET A 122 -9.12 5.69 -0.15
CA MET A 122 -9.58 6.32 -1.38
C MET A 122 -10.53 5.37 -2.12
N HIS A 123 -11.81 5.42 -1.74
CA HIS A 123 -12.85 4.52 -2.29
C HIS A 123 -12.93 4.56 -3.83
N SER A 124 -12.72 5.71 -4.48
CA SER A 124 -12.72 5.79 -5.96
C SER A 124 -11.59 4.96 -6.58
N VAL A 125 -10.39 5.02 -6.01
CA VAL A 125 -9.21 4.25 -6.45
C VAL A 125 -9.39 2.77 -6.13
N GLN A 126 -9.80 2.42 -4.91
CA GLN A 126 -10.05 1.03 -4.52
C GLN A 126 -11.10 0.37 -5.41
N GLN A 127 -12.21 1.06 -5.69
CA GLN A 127 -13.27 0.54 -6.55
C GLN A 127 -12.80 0.40 -8.00
N LYS A 128 -12.12 1.42 -8.55
CA LYS A 128 -11.54 1.39 -9.91
C LYS A 128 -10.62 0.19 -10.10
N HIS A 129 -9.67 -0.05 -9.19
CA HIS A 129 -8.73 -1.17 -9.32
C HIS A 129 -9.37 -2.51 -9.00
N SER A 130 -10.34 -2.58 -8.08
CA SER A 130 -11.12 -3.79 -7.84
C SER A 130 -11.91 -4.22 -9.07
N ASP A 131 -12.60 -3.26 -9.72
CA ASP A 131 -13.35 -3.52 -10.96
C ASP A 131 -12.41 -4.00 -12.08
N LEU A 132 -11.21 -3.42 -12.17
CA LEU A 132 -10.19 -3.80 -13.15
C LEU A 132 -9.62 -5.21 -12.88
N ILE A 133 -9.42 -5.58 -11.62
CA ILE A 133 -9.03 -6.95 -11.23
C ILE A 133 -10.15 -7.93 -11.60
N VAL A 134 -11.40 -7.62 -11.26
CA VAL A 134 -12.55 -8.46 -11.57
C VAL A 134 -12.71 -8.64 -13.08
N GLN A 135 -12.51 -7.58 -13.86
CA GLN A 135 -12.53 -7.64 -15.31
C GLN A 135 -11.41 -8.53 -15.85
N ASN A 136 -10.17 -8.33 -15.41
CA ASN A 136 -9.04 -9.16 -15.84
C ASN A 136 -9.24 -10.64 -15.52
N VAL A 137 -9.78 -10.96 -14.34
CA VAL A 137 -10.09 -12.35 -13.96
C VAL A 137 -11.17 -12.92 -14.86
N LYS A 138 -12.23 -12.17 -15.18
CA LYS A 138 -13.27 -12.61 -16.11
C LYS A 138 -12.70 -12.89 -17.50
N GLU A 139 -11.88 -11.98 -18.04
CA GLU A 139 -11.23 -12.16 -19.35
C GLU A 139 -10.34 -13.41 -19.36
N MET A 140 -9.54 -13.65 -18.32
CA MET A 140 -8.74 -14.89 -18.19
C MET A 140 -9.61 -16.16 -18.12
N PHE A 141 -10.76 -16.09 -17.43
CA PHE A 141 -11.69 -17.21 -17.37
C PHE A 141 -12.36 -17.47 -18.71
N ASP A 142 -12.73 -16.41 -19.45
CA ASP A 142 -13.33 -16.53 -20.77
C ASP A 142 -12.32 -17.08 -21.79
N GLU A 143 -11.06 -16.65 -21.75
CA GLU A 143 -9.97 -17.22 -22.57
C GLU A 143 -9.75 -18.73 -22.29
N LEU A 144 -9.80 -19.15 -21.02
CA LEU A 144 -9.71 -20.56 -20.62
C LEU A 144 -10.91 -21.41 -21.06
N LEU A 145 -12.07 -20.78 -21.28
CA LEU A 145 -13.28 -21.43 -21.78
C LEU A 145 -13.32 -21.48 -23.32
N GLU A 146 -12.60 -20.58 -23.99
CA GLU A 146 -12.43 -20.57 -25.46
C GLU A 146 -11.28 -21.46 -25.96
N GLU A 147 -10.34 -21.86 -25.09
CA GLU A 147 -9.43 -22.98 -25.39
C GLU A 147 -10.25 -24.28 -25.45
N ASP A 148 -10.58 -24.70 -26.67
CA ASP A 148 -11.18 -26.01 -26.96
C ASP A 148 -10.40 -27.11 -26.21
N PHE A 149 -10.98 -27.63 -25.13
CA PHE A 149 -10.50 -28.82 -24.48
C PHE A 149 -10.67 -29.99 -25.47
N ASP A 150 -9.61 -30.27 -26.23
CA ASP A 150 -9.48 -31.47 -27.03
C ASP A 150 -9.41 -32.66 -26.05
N PHE A 151 -10.58 -33.14 -25.64
CA PHE A 151 -10.67 -34.34 -24.83
C PHE A 151 -10.09 -35.49 -25.65
N PRO A 152 -9.01 -36.16 -25.19
CA PRO A 152 -8.48 -37.30 -25.91
C PRO A 152 -9.57 -38.36 -26.00
N ASP A 153 -9.96 -38.70 -27.22
CA ASP A 153 -10.98 -39.69 -27.50
C ASP A 153 -10.46 -41.06 -27.03
N TRP A 154 -10.82 -41.44 -25.80
CA TRP A 154 -10.37 -42.65 -25.13
C TRP A 154 -11.07 -43.91 -25.64
N ARG A 155 -11.81 -43.81 -26.75
CA ARG A 155 -12.41 -44.93 -27.47
C ARG A 155 -11.55 -45.29 -28.69
N ASN A 156 -10.47 -46.03 -28.44
CA ASN A 156 -9.88 -46.95 -29.42
C ASN A 156 -9.82 -48.35 -28.79
#